data_AF-A0AAE0TF87-F1
#
_entry.id   AF-A0AAE0TF87-F1
#
_cell.length_a   1.000
_cell.length_b   1.000
_cell.length_c   1.000
_cell.angle_alpha   90.00
_cell.angle_beta   90.00
_cell.angle_gamma   90.00
#
_symmetry.space_group_name_H-M   'P 1'
#
loop_
_entity.id
_entity.type
_entity.pdbx_description
1 polymer ?
#
loop_
_entity_poly.entity_id
_entity_poly.type
_entity_poly.pdbx_seq_one_letter_code
_entity_poly.pdbx_strand_id
1 'polypeptide(L)'
;MAVVLTYAGSKPVVKIGRIAGQFAKPRSNPTEIVNGTELPSYRGDMVNRDAPTLADRQANPLNMLEGGFASLKNIHRWNKDFVLNSSAGQKYEVIADHIDEALHFMEAIGFDLDEVQQLKEVNFYTSHEALLLDYEEPLTRKDSLTQKWYGCSAHMLWIGDRTRQPDGAHIEYMRGIHNPIGLKIGPNYSPDEIKRILDTLNPANDKGKILLITRFGADKIEIHLPKLIRMIKQCGANVVWICDPMHGNTYSASNKLKTRSFDHIFREISDFFRIHYTESTLPGGIHIELTGLDVTECIGGIQGIDENLLTRNYASNCDPRLNASQSIELAFRLAE
;
A
#
# COMPACT_ATOMS: atom_id res chain seq x y z
N MET A 1 7.29 -9.69 7.62
CA MET A 1 6.73 -8.40 8.09
C MET A 1 5.60 -8.58 9.11
N ALA A 2 4.43 -9.14 8.75
CA ALA A 2 3.26 -9.15 9.64
C ALA A 2 3.52 -9.80 11.02
N VAL A 3 4.24 -10.93 11.06
CA VAL A 3 4.61 -11.61 12.31
C VAL A 3 5.49 -10.72 13.19
N VAL A 4 6.55 -10.12 12.63
CA VAL A 4 7.45 -9.19 13.33
C VAL A 4 6.67 -8.01 13.94
N LEU A 5 5.78 -7.40 13.17
CA LEU A 5 4.95 -6.29 13.63
C LEU A 5 3.90 -6.71 14.67
N THR A 6 3.38 -7.93 14.57
CA THR A 6 2.43 -8.49 15.56
C THR A 6 3.12 -8.69 16.90
N TYR A 7 4.31 -9.30 16.86
CA TYR A 7 5.14 -9.56 18.04
C TYR A 7 5.50 -8.24 18.74
N ALA A 8 6.12 -7.31 18.02
CA ALA A 8 6.58 -6.05 18.60
C ALA A 8 5.43 -5.12 19.02
N GLY A 9 4.37 -5.05 18.21
CA GLY A 9 3.21 -4.21 18.51
C GLY A 9 2.27 -4.80 19.57
N SER A 10 2.44 -6.08 19.94
CA SER A 10 1.54 -6.83 20.83
C SER A 10 0.06 -6.67 20.46
N LYS A 11 -0.22 -6.58 19.14
CA LYS A 11 -1.55 -6.32 18.58
C LYS A 11 -1.75 -7.12 17.29
N PRO A 12 -3.00 -7.55 16.99
CA PRO A 12 -3.31 -8.19 15.72
C PRO A 12 -2.98 -7.28 14.53
N VAL A 13 -2.24 -7.81 13.55
CA VAL A 13 -1.97 -7.14 12.28
C VAL A 13 -2.92 -7.63 11.20
N VAL A 14 -3.75 -6.72 10.69
CA VAL A 14 -4.61 -6.95 9.52
C VAL A 14 -3.77 -6.88 8.25
N LYS A 15 -3.81 -7.94 7.45
CA LYS A 15 -2.98 -8.09 6.24
C LYS A 15 -3.82 -7.76 5.01
N ILE A 16 -3.50 -6.67 4.32
CA ILE A 16 -4.18 -6.24 3.09
C ILE A 16 -3.15 -6.10 1.97
N GLY A 17 -3.24 -6.94 0.95
CA GLY A 17 -2.33 -6.96 -0.18
C GLY A 17 -2.80 -6.08 -1.35
N ARG A 18 -1.88 -5.31 -1.92
CA ARG A 18 -2.04 -4.63 -3.23
C ARG A 18 -1.93 -5.67 -4.37
N ILE A 19 -2.94 -6.51 -4.52
CA ILE A 19 -2.94 -7.68 -5.42
C ILE A 19 -4.34 -7.94 -5.98
N ALA A 20 -4.42 -8.71 -7.07
CA ALA A 20 -5.67 -9.19 -7.68
C ALA A 20 -6.61 -8.05 -8.14
N GLY A 21 -6.04 -6.98 -8.70
CA GLY A 21 -6.82 -5.83 -9.21
C GLY A 21 -5.98 -4.57 -9.43
N GLN A 22 -4.77 -4.50 -8.89
CA GLN A 22 -3.90 -3.31 -8.91
C GLN A 22 -3.19 -3.05 -10.27
N PHE A 23 -3.91 -3.17 -11.39
CA PHE A 23 -3.37 -3.11 -12.75
C PHE A 23 -3.61 -1.79 -13.49
N ALA A 24 -4.32 -0.83 -12.89
CA ALA A 24 -4.48 0.52 -13.45
C ALA A 24 -3.61 1.53 -12.69
N LYS A 25 -3.10 2.55 -13.39
CA LYS A 25 -2.14 3.52 -12.87
C LYS A 25 -2.50 4.96 -13.28
N PRO A 26 -2.68 5.89 -12.33
CA PRO A 26 -2.88 7.29 -12.69
C PRO A 26 -1.56 7.90 -13.18
N ARG A 27 -1.62 8.75 -14.21
CA ARG A 27 -0.43 9.41 -14.80
C ARG A 27 -0.55 10.92 -14.71
N SER A 28 0.56 11.60 -14.44
CA SER A 28 0.62 13.06 -14.40
C SER A 28 0.38 13.69 -15.77
N ASN A 29 0.86 13.05 -16.84
CA ASN A 29 0.72 13.54 -18.22
C ASN A 29 -0.03 12.50 -19.08
N PRO A 30 -0.85 12.95 -20.03
CA PRO A 30 -1.56 12.04 -20.94
C PRO A 30 -0.62 11.32 -21.93
N THR A 31 0.50 11.96 -22.28
CA THR A 31 1.55 11.43 -23.16
C THR A 31 2.91 11.41 -22.48
N GLU A 32 3.85 10.63 -23.03
CA GLU A 32 5.26 10.59 -22.64
C GLU A 32 6.17 10.47 -23.87
N ILE A 33 7.38 11.02 -23.78
CA ILE A 33 8.38 10.90 -24.84
C ILE A 33 9.28 9.71 -24.53
N VAL A 34 9.28 8.71 -25.42
CA VAL A 34 10.17 7.54 -25.35
C VAL A 34 11.00 7.49 -26.62
N ASN A 35 12.34 7.50 -26.48
CA ASN A 35 13.29 7.50 -27.61
C ASN A 35 12.98 8.57 -28.68
N GLY A 36 12.57 9.76 -28.24
CA GLY A 36 12.23 10.89 -29.12
C GLY A 36 10.84 10.83 -29.77
N THR A 37 10.04 9.79 -29.51
CA THR A 37 8.67 9.67 -30.01
C THR A 37 7.66 9.97 -28.90
N GLU A 38 6.66 10.81 -29.19
CA GLU A 38 5.54 11.04 -28.28
C GLU A 38 4.53 9.88 -28.38
N LEU A 39 4.24 9.26 -27.24
CA LEU A 39 3.32 8.13 -27.12
C LEU A 39 2.29 8.40 -26.01
N PRO A 40 1.09 7.79 -26.06
CA PRO A 40 0.22 7.73 -24.90
C PRO A 40 0.96 7.13 -23.70
N SER A 41 0.77 7.75 -22.53
CA SER A 41 1.36 7.26 -21.28
C SER A 41 0.87 5.85 -20.98
N TYR A 42 1.78 4.98 -20.52
CA TYR A 42 1.40 3.68 -19.96
C TYR A 42 0.53 3.89 -18.71
N ARG A 43 -0.66 3.30 -18.69
CA ARG A 43 -1.68 3.47 -17.64
C ARG A 43 -1.93 2.16 -16.87
N GLY A 44 -1.00 1.22 -16.96
CA GLY A 44 -1.12 -0.10 -16.37
C GLY A 44 -1.77 -1.10 -17.32
N ASP A 45 -1.46 -2.38 -17.11
CA ASP A 45 -1.81 -3.48 -18.01
C ASP A 45 -3.32 -3.66 -18.24
N MET A 46 -4.17 -3.10 -17.37
CA MET A 46 -5.63 -3.10 -17.56
C MET A 46 -6.09 -2.11 -18.64
N VAL A 47 -5.25 -1.14 -19.00
CA VAL A 47 -5.56 -0.10 -19.99
C VAL A 47 -4.77 -0.34 -21.27
N ASN A 48 -3.43 -0.34 -21.20
CA ASN A 48 -2.53 -0.50 -22.33
C ASN A 48 -1.26 -1.26 -21.91
N ARG A 49 -0.41 -1.63 -22.87
CA ARG A 49 0.84 -2.38 -22.62
C ARG A 49 2.02 -1.45 -22.40
N ASP A 50 3.06 -1.96 -21.74
CA ASP A 50 4.24 -1.18 -21.33
C ASP A 50 5.21 -0.92 -22.49
N ALA A 51 5.30 -1.84 -23.44
CA ALA A 51 6.16 -1.75 -24.62
C ALA A 51 5.98 -0.37 -25.33
N PRO A 52 7.09 0.31 -25.70
CA PRO A 52 7.04 1.68 -26.19
C PRO A 52 6.72 1.75 -27.70
N THR A 53 5.60 1.15 -28.10
CA THR A 53 5.08 1.22 -29.48
C THR A 53 3.71 1.88 -29.49
N LEU A 54 3.33 2.53 -30.60
CA LEU A 54 1.98 3.12 -30.72
C LEU A 54 0.88 2.08 -30.55
N ALA A 55 1.07 0.86 -31.07
CA ALA A 55 0.10 -0.23 -30.95
C ALA A 55 -0.07 -0.67 -29.49
N ASP A 56 1.03 -0.87 -28.77
CA ASP A 56 1.02 -1.27 -27.37
C ASP A 56 0.46 -0.18 -26.45
N ARG A 57 0.65 1.10 -26.81
CA ARG A 57 0.17 2.23 -26.01
C ARG A 57 -1.29 2.61 -26.26
N GLN A 58 -1.97 2.01 -27.25
CA GLN A 58 -3.41 2.18 -27.43
C GLN A 58 -4.19 1.49 -26.32
N ALA A 59 -5.22 2.17 -25.80
CA ALA A 59 -6.13 1.60 -24.82
C ALA A 59 -6.95 0.47 -25.45
N ASN A 60 -6.98 -0.70 -24.81
CA ASN A 60 -7.72 -1.86 -25.29
C ASN A 60 -8.65 -2.39 -24.17
N PRO A 61 -9.98 -2.30 -24.32
CA PRO A 61 -10.93 -2.80 -23.33
C PRO A 61 -10.78 -4.30 -22.99
N LEU A 62 -10.26 -5.12 -23.92
CA LEU A 62 -10.02 -6.55 -23.68
C LEU A 62 -8.99 -6.79 -22.57
N ASN A 63 -8.12 -5.81 -22.31
CA ASN A 63 -7.16 -5.87 -21.21
C ASN A 63 -7.84 -5.95 -19.84
N MET A 64 -9.10 -5.52 -19.68
CA MET A 64 -9.87 -5.72 -18.43
C MET A 64 -10.18 -7.19 -18.18
N LEU A 65 -10.34 -8.00 -19.23
CA LEU A 65 -10.55 -9.44 -19.12
C LEU A 65 -9.22 -10.15 -18.85
N GLU A 66 -8.15 -9.74 -19.53
CA GLU A 66 -6.83 -10.36 -19.40
C GLU A 66 -6.07 -9.96 -18.13
N GLY A 67 -6.29 -8.75 -17.62
CA GLY A 67 -5.73 -8.27 -16.35
C GLY A 67 -6.17 -9.09 -15.15
N GLY A 68 -7.32 -9.78 -15.24
CA GLY A 68 -7.74 -10.79 -14.27
C GLY A 68 -6.94 -12.11 -14.34
N PHE A 69 -6.24 -12.36 -15.45
CA PHE A 69 -5.49 -13.59 -15.74
C PHE A 69 -3.98 -13.40 -15.85
N ALA A 70 -3.44 -12.24 -15.45
CA ALA A 70 -2.00 -11.97 -15.51
C ALA A 70 -1.21 -13.14 -14.90
N SER A 71 -0.55 -13.87 -15.80
CA SER A 71 0.15 -15.15 -15.64
C SER A 71 0.55 -15.52 -14.20
N LEU A 72 -0.16 -16.50 -13.63
CA LEU A 72 0.23 -17.25 -12.42
C LEU A 72 1.53 -18.06 -12.59
N LYS A 73 2.14 -18.08 -13.79
CA LYS A 73 3.47 -18.65 -13.99
C LYS A 73 4.52 -17.69 -13.41
N ASN A 74 4.73 -17.79 -12.10
CA ASN A 74 5.99 -17.58 -11.36
C ASN A 74 5.72 -17.26 -9.88
N ILE A 75 4.86 -18.03 -9.20
CA ILE A 75 4.69 -17.90 -7.74
C ILE A 75 5.02 -19.24 -7.09
N HIS A 76 6.30 -19.61 -7.09
CA HIS A 76 6.82 -20.57 -6.13
C HIS A 76 8.31 -20.34 -5.89
N ARG A 77 8.61 -19.49 -4.91
CA ARG A 77 9.63 -19.70 -3.87
C ARG A 77 9.64 -18.47 -2.97
N TRP A 78 9.31 -18.65 -1.69
CA TRP A 78 9.81 -17.71 -0.69
C TRP A 78 11.33 -17.84 -0.69
N ASN A 79 12.04 -16.77 -1.02
CA ASN A 79 13.50 -16.67 -0.93
C ASN A 79 13.94 -16.68 0.53
N LYS A 80 13.81 -17.84 1.19
CA LYS A 80 14.32 -18.11 2.54
C LYS A 80 15.85 -17.94 2.57
N ASP A 81 16.51 -18.28 1.46
CA ASP A 81 17.98 -18.29 1.33
C ASP A 81 18.61 -16.89 1.39
N PHE A 82 17.90 -15.84 0.99
CA PHE A 82 18.46 -14.49 1.00
C PHE A 82 18.44 -13.89 2.42
N VAL A 83 17.36 -14.12 3.17
CA VAL A 83 17.19 -13.58 4.53
C VAL A 83 18.24 -14.19 5.46
N LEU A 84 18.39 -15.51 5.43
CA LEU A 84 19.32 -16.27 6.29
C LEU A 84 20.79 -15.83 6.16
N ASN A 85 21.21 -15.34 4.99
CA ASN A 85 22.60 -14.96 4.74
C ASN A 85 22.91 -13.47 4.98
N SER A 86 21.97 -12.70 5.56
CA SER A 86 22.14 -11.27 5.85
C SER A 86 22.17 -11.00 7.35
N SER A 87 22.75 -9.88 7.78
CA SER A 87 22.66 -9.42 9.18
C SER A 87 21.23 -9.11 9.61
N ALA A 88 20.34 -8.79 8.67
CA ALA A 88 18.89 -8.73 8.92
C ALA A 88 18.28 -10.12 9.20
N GLY A 89 18.87 -11.19 8.65
CA GLY A 89 18.54 -12.58 8.96
C GLY A 89 18.80 -12.95 10.41
N GLN A 90 19.95 -12.53 10.96
CA GLN A 90 20.29 -12.76 12.36
C GLN A 90 19.27 -12.10 13.31
N LYS A 91 18.84 -10.86 13.02
CA LYS A 91 17.76 -10.21 13.78
C LYS A 91 16.44 -10.97 13.65
N TYR A 92 16.18 -11.58 12.49
CA TYR A 92 15.00 -12.39 12.28
C TYR A 92 15.01 -13.71 13.06
N GLU A 93 16.17 -14.36 13.17
CA GLU A 93 16.32 -15.54 14.02
C GLU A 93 15.96 -15.23 15.48
N VAL A 94 16.41 -14.11 16.04
CA VAL A 94 16.06 -13.74 17.43
C VAL A 94 14.55 -13.61 17.65
N ILE A 95 13.80 -13.00 16.72
CA ILE A 95 12.34 -12.92 16.84
C ILE A 95 11.69 -14.28 16.62
N ALA A 96 12.20 -15.10 15.70
CA ALA A 96 11.70 -16.45 15.48
C ALA A 96 11.90 -17.31 16.74
N ASP A 97 13.07 -17.24 17.36
CA ASP A 97 13.39 -17.96 18.60
C ASP A 97 12.44 -17.56 19.74
N HIS A 98 12.20 -16.26 19.94
CA HIS A 98 11.23 -15.82 20.96
C HIS A 98 9.79 -16.24 20.67
N ILE A 99 9.38 -16.29 19.41
CA ILE A 99 8.05 -16.80 19.03
C ILE A 99 7.98 -18.30 19.34
N ASP A 100 9.03 -19.05 18.99
CA ASP A 100 9.10 -20.47 19.29
C ASP A 100 9.07 -20.70 20.80
N GLU A 101 9.81 -19.95 21.62
CA GLU A 101 9.75 -20.00 23.08
C GLU A 101 8.33 -19.75 23.62
N ALA A 102 7.61 -18.76 23.07
CA ALA A 102 6.24 -18.46 23.46
C ALA A 102 5.27 -19.60 23.09
N LEU A 103 5.44 -20.22 21.92
CA LEU A 103 4.64 -21.38 21.50
C LEU A 103 4.91 -22.60 22.40
N HIS A 104 6.17 -22.90 22.71
CA HIS A 104 6.53 -23.95 23.66
C HIS A 104 5.97 -23.68 25.07
N PHE A 105 5.94 -22.42 25.51
CA PHE A 105 5.30 -22.05 26.78
C PHE A 105 3.80 -22.33 26.76
N MET A 106 3.10 -22.00 25.67
CA MET A 106 1.68 -22.30 25.51
C MET A 106 1.41 -23.80 25.56
N GLU A 107 2.21 -24.62 24.88
CA GLU A 107 2.13 -26.09 24.97
C GLU A 107 2.38 -26.59 26.40
N ALA A 108 3.41 -26.07 27.07
CA ALA A 108 3.79 -26.49 28.42
C ALA A 108 2.71 -26.19 29.47
N ILE A 109 1.89 -25.14 29.28
CA ILE A 109 0.75 -24.83 30.16
C ILE A 109 -0.56 -25.52 29.73
N GLY A 110 -0.50 -26.39 28.72
CA GLY A 110 -1.60 -27.27 28.32
C GLY A 110 -2.48 -26.77 27.18
N PHE A 111 -2.03 -25.79 26.38
CA PHE A 111 -2.69 -25.48 25.12
C PHE A 111 -2.25 -26.46 24.04
N ASP A 112 -3.21 -27.15 23.42
CA ASP A 112 -2.94 -27.88 22.19
C ASP A 112 -2.94 -26.90 21.00
N LEU A 113 -1.76 -26.56 20.49
CA LEU A 113 -1.61 -25.66 19.34
C LEU A 113 -2.25 -26.24 18.08
N ASP A 114 -2.42 -27.56 17.99
CA ASP A 114 -3.06 -28.20 16.85
C ASP A 114 -4.59 -28.00 16.82
N GLU A 115 -5.21 -27.72 17.97
CA GLU A 115 -6.65 -27.42 18.05
C GLU A 115 -6.95 -25.92 17.81
N VAL A 116 -5.92 -25.05 17.86
CA VAL A 116 -6.09 -23.60 17.65
C VAL A 116 -6.03 -23.25 16.17
N GLN A 117 -7.19 -23.23 15.50
CA GLN A 117 -7.32 -22.89 14.09
C GLN A 117 -6.71 -21.53 13.72
N GLN A 118 -6.72 -20.55 14.63
CA GLN A 118 -6.15 -19.22 14.43
C GLN A 118 -4.62 -19.23 14.28
N LEU A 119 -3.92 -20.28 14.73
CA LEU A 119 -2.49 -20.47 14.50
C LEU A 119 -2.20 -21.10 13.13
N LYS A 120 -3.21 -21.75 12.53
CA LYS A 120 -3.10 -22.48 11.25
C LYS A 120 -3.57 -21.66 10.05
N GLU A 121 -4.38 -20.63 10.28
CA GLU A 121 -4.99 -19.84 9.23
C GLU A 121 -4.52 -18.38 9.23
N VAL A 122 -4.33 -17.83 8.03
CA VAL A 122 -3.97 -16.43 7.84
C VAL A 122 -5.08 -15.73 7.08
N ASN A 123 -5.83 -14.87 7.75
CA ASN A 123 -6.73 -13.94 7.09
C ASN A 123 -5.92 -12.94 6.24
N PHE A 124 -6.12 -12.98 4.92
CA PHE A 124 -5.46 -12.11 3.96
C PHE A 124 -6.50 -11.46 3.05
N TYR A 125 -6.47 -10.14 2.98
CA TYR A 125 -7.41 -9.35 2.20
C TYR A 125 -6.73 -8.73 0.99
N THR A 126 -7.51 -8.37 -0.01
CA THR A 126 -7.04 -7.74 -1.26
C THR A 126 -7.46 -6.28 -1.33
N SER A 127 -6.65 -5.46 -1.99
CA SER A 127 -6.98 -4.08 -2.30
C SER A 127 -6.34 -3.57 -3.58
N HIS A 128 -6.98 -2.58 -4.18
CA HIS A 128 -6.45 -1.78 -5.28
C HIS A 128 -7.10 -0.40 -5.33
N GLU A 129 -6.50 0.50 -6.11
CA GLU A 129 -7.11 1.79 -6.44
C GLU A 129 -8.31 1.56 -7.36
N ALA A 130 -9.50 2.00 -6.96
CA ALA A 130 -10.69 1.93 -7.82
C ALA A 130 -10.61 3.01 -8.91
N LEU A 131 -9.66 2.87 -9.83
CA LEU A 131 -9.31 3.90 -10.80
C LEU A 131 -10.20 3.81 -12.04
N LEU A 132 -10.34 2.61 -12.60
CA LEU A 132 -11.06 2.36 -13.85
C LEU A 132 -12.50 1.94 -13.51
N LEU A 133 -13.41 2.90 -13.47
CA LEU A 133 -14.80 2.64 -13.03
C LEU A 133 -15.55 1.66 -13.95
N ASP A 134 -15.18 1.59 -15.23
CA ASP A 134 -15.69 0.59 -16.18
C ASP A 134 -15.33 -0.87 -15.80
N TYR A 135 -14.31 -1.06 -14.96
CA TYR A 135 -13.96 -2.35 -14.37
C TYR A 135 -14.65 -2.57 -13.01
N GLU A 136 -14.78 -1.50 -12.22
CA GLU A 136 -15.33 -1.56 -10.85
C GLU A 136 -16.86 -1.76 -10.83
N GLU A 137 -17.59 -1.03 -11.67
CA GLU A 137 -19.04 -1.11 -11.80
C GLU A 137 -19.53 -2.53 -12.13
N PRO A 138 -19.04 -3.21 -13.19
CA PRO A 138 -19.49 -4.56 -13.52
C PRO A 138 -19.03 -5.62 -12.51
N LEU A 139 -18.17 -5.30 -11.54
CA LEU A 139 -17.81 -6.18 -10.42
C LEU A 139 -18.53 -5.82 -9.11
N THR A 140 -19.37 -4.79 -9.12
CA THR A 140 -20.21 -4.42 -7.98
C THR A 140 -21.41 -5.35 -7.85
N ARG A 141 -21.63 -5.91 -6.67
CA ARG A 141 -22.73 -6.86 -6.40
C ARG A 141 -23.53 -6.42 -5.19
N LYS A 142 -24.83 -6.73 -5.22
CA LYS A 142 -25.71 -6.58 -4.07
C LYS A 142 -25.62 -7.85 -3.24
N ASP A 143 -25.22 -7.72 -1.99
CA ASP A 143 -25.19 -8.83 -1.05
C ASP A 143 -26.62 -9.33 -0.78
N SER A 144 -26.78 -10.65 -0.86
CA SER A 144 -28.10 -11.29 -0.76
C SER A 144 -28.72 -11.19 0.63
N LEU A 145 -27.89 -11.13 1.68
CA LEU A 145 -28.34 -11.11 3.08
C LEU A 145 -28.67 -9.71 3.56
N THR A 146 -27.75 -8.77 3.34
CA THR A 146 -27.82 -7.39 3.85
C THR A 146 -28.48 -6.43 2.88
N GLN A 147 -28.66 -6.83 1.61
CA GLN A 147 -29.18 -5.98 0.53
C GLN A 147 -28.32 -4.73 0.27
N LYS A 148 -27.07 -4.73 0.71
CA LYS A 148 -26.09 -3.64 0.50
C LYS A 148 -25.22 -3.92 -0.72
N TRP A 149 -24.74 -2.85 -1.35
CA TRP A 149 -23.82 -2.94 -2.48
C TRP A 149 -22.37 -3.01 -2.02
N TYR A 150 -21.59 -3.88 -2.65
CA TYR A 150 -20.16 -4.05 -2.42
C TYR A 150 -19.44 -4.09 -3.77
N GLY A 151 -18.32 -3.36 -3.89
CA GLY A 151 -17.38 -3.56 -4.97
C GLY A 151 -16.67 -4.90 -4.74
N CYS A 152 -17.07 -5.95 -5.45
CA CYS A 152 -16.52 -7.30 -5.25
C CYS A 152 -15.23 -7.54 -6.06
N SER A 153 -14.63 -6.48 -6.61
CA SER A 153 -13.30 -6.51 -7.24
C SER A 153 -12.18 -6.68 -6.20
N ALA A 154 -12.37 -6.19 -4.96
CA ALA A 154 -11.46 -6.40 -3.83
C ALA A 154 -12.15 -6.18 -2.48
N HIS A 155 -11.48 -6.57 -1.39
CA HIS A 155 -12.03 -6.40 -0.04
C HIS A 155 -12.05 -4.93 0.39
N MET A 156 -10.95 -4.21 0.14
CA MET A 156 -10.80 -2.78 0.41
C MET A 156 -10.43 -2.07 -0.88
N LEU A 157 -11.09 -0.95 -1.19
CA LEU A 157 -10.78 -0.13 -2.35
C LEU A 157 -10.30 1.24 -1.89
N TRP A 158 -9.41 1.89 -2.63
CA TRP A 158 -9.02 3.28 -2.32
C TRP A 158 -9.20 4.25 -3.48
N ILE A 159 -9.32 5.52 -3.10
CA ILE A 159 -9.35 6.68 -3.99
C ILE A 159 -7.95 7.31 -3.99
N GLY A 160 -7.39 7.51 -5.17
CA GLY A 160 -6.08 8.13 -5.37
C GLY A 160 -6.10 9.63 -5.08
N ASP A 161 -4.93 10.21 -4.82
CA ASP A 161 -4.80 11.65 -4.52
C ASP A 161 -5.18 12.55 -5.73
N ARG A 162 -5.20 11.98 -6.94
CA ARG A 162 -5.58 12.67 -8.19
C ARG A 162 -7.06 12.50 -8.57
N THR A 163 -7.77 11.59 -7.92
CA THR A 163 -9.15 11.19 -8.26
C THR A 163 -10.13 11.43 -7.11
N ARG A 164 -9.74 12.24 -6.12
CA ARG A 164 -10.53 12.51 -4.91
C ARG A 164 -11.35 13.81 -4.97
N GLN A 165 -11.68 14.31 -6.16
CA GLN A 165 -12.52 15.50 -6.27
C GLN A 165 -13.88 15.23 -5.61
N PRO A 166 -14.37 16.07 -4.67
CA PRO A 166 -15.59 15.78 -3.90
C PRO A 166 -16.82 15.48 -4.74
N ASP A 167 -16.97 16.18 -5.87
CA ASP A 167 -18.09 16.02 -6.80
C ASP A 167 -17.73 15.10 -7.99
N GLY A 168 -16.63 14.35 -7.89
CA GLY A 168 -16.09 13.49 -8.93
C GLY A 168 -16.69 12.07 -8.92
N ALA A 169 -16.57 11.38 -10.07
CA ALA A 169 -17.14 10.06 -10.27
C ALA A 169 -16.63 9.01 -9.28
N HIS A 170 -15.36 9.07 -8.88
CA HIS A 170 -14.76 8.15 -7.92
C HIS A 170 -15.38 8.26 -6.53
N ILE A 171 -15.67 9.49 -6.07
CA ILE A 171 -16.35 9.72 -4.79
C ILE A 171 -17.79 9.20 -4.88
N GLU A 172 -18.50 9.47 -5.98
CA GLU A 172 -19.87 9.01 -6.19
C GLU A 172 -19.98 7.48 -6.22
N TYR A 173 -19.08 6.80 -6.93
CA TYR A 173 -19.03 5.33 -6.94
C TYR A 173 -18.77 4.78 -5.52
N MET A 174 -17.79 5.33 -4.82
CA MET A 174 -17.40 4.86 -3.47
C MET A 174 -18.48 5.15 -2.42
N ARG A 175 -19.29 6.21 -2.60
CA ARG A 175 -20.45 6.53 -1.75
C ARG A 175 -21.47 5.39 -1.73
N GLY A 176 -21.63 4.68 -2.85
CA GLY A 176 -22.62 3.61 -3.00
C GLY A 176 -22.20 2.26 -2.40
N ILE A 177 -20.92 2.01 -2.16
CA ILE A 177 -20.40 0.70 -1.73
C ILE A 177 -20.13 0.62 -0.23
N HIS A 178 -20.23 -0.58 0.31
CA HIS A 178 -20.07 -0.85 1.74
C HIS A 178 -18.70 -1.38 2.14
N ASN A 179 -17.77 -1.57 1.19
CA ASN A 179 -16.37 -1.88 1.47
C ASN A 179 -15.73 -0.84 2.40
N PRO A 180 -14.69 -1.19 3.19
CA PRO A 180 -13.77 -0.21 3.74
C PRO A 180 -13.10 0.59 2.60
N ILE A 181 -12.98 1.90 2.78
CA ILE A 181 -12.51 2.82 1.74
C ILE A 181 -11.23 3.50 2.21
N GLY A 182 -10.18 3.39 1.40
CA GLY A 182 -8.97 4.21 1.54
C GLY A 182 -9.11 5.54 0.83
N LEU A 183 -8.56 6.60 1.43
CA LEU A 183 -8.48 7.92 0.81
C LEU A 183 -7.05 8.43 0.89
N LYS A 184 -6.39 8.57 -0.25
CA LYS A 184 -5.01 9.08 -0.33
C LYS A 184 -4.99 10.59 -0.10
N ILE A 185 -4.17 11.06 0.84
CA ILE A 185 -4.01 12.47 1.18
C ILE A 185 -2.57 12.91 0.96
N GLY A 186 -2.33 13.69 -0.10
CA GLY A 186 -1.07 14.38 -0.34
C GLY A 186 -0.98 15.75 0.35
N PRO A 187 0.17 16.45 0.28
CA PRO A 187 0.42 17.71 0.99
C PRO A 187 -0.49 18.88 0.58
N ASN A 188 -1.08 18.83 -0.61
CA ASN A 188 -1.93 19.90 -1.14
C ASN A 188 -3.42 19.64 -0.89
N TYR A 189 -3.78 19.09 0.26
CA TYR A 189 -5.19 18.85 0.61
C TYR A 189 -5.88 20.15 1.06
N SER A 190 -7.19 20.25 0.79
CA SER A 190 -8.04 21.30 1.35
C SER A 190 -8.86 20.75 2.53
N PRO A 191 -8.87 21.40 3.70
CA PRO A 191 -9.70 20.97 4.83
C PRO A 191 -11.19 20.81 4.48
N ASP A 192 -11.75 21.76 3.75
CA ASP A 192 -13.16 21.74 3.35
C ASP A 192 -13.46 20.60 2.39
N GLU A 193 -12.51 20.31 1.49
CA GLU A 193 -12.59 19.18 0.57
C GLU A 193 -12.63 17.86 1.33
N ILE A 194 -11.70 17.65 2.27
CA ILE A 194 -11.64 16.41 3.05
C ILE A 194 -12.91 16.24 3.90
N LYS A 195 -13.40 17.32 4.51
CA LYS A 195 -14.65 17.28 5.28
C LYS A 195 -15.83 16.85 4.40
N ARG A 196 -16.01 17.47 3.23
CA ARG A 196 -17.08 17.10 2.29
C ARG A 196 -16.99 15.63 1.85
N ILE A 197 -15.78 15.13 1.62
CA ILE A 197 -15.56 13.72 1.26
C ILE A 197 -15.96 12.80 2.42
N LEU A 198 -15.59 13.12 3.65
CA LEU A 198 -15.94 12.30 4.82
C LEU A 198 -17.44 12.29 5.08
N ASP A 199 -18.10 13.45 4.98
CA ASP A 199 -19.56 13.57 5.11
C ASP A 199 -20.27 12.73 4.02
N THR A 200 -19.67 12.60 2.84
CA THR A 200 -20.20 11.81 1.72
C THR A 200 -19.97 10.31 1.89
N LEU A 201 -18.74 9.90 2.25
CA LEU A 201 -18.33 8.49 2.25
C LEU A 201 -18.60 7.76 3.57
N ASN A 202 -18.73 8.49 4.68
CA ASN A 202 -19.00 7.93 6.00
C ASN A 202 -20.01 8.78 6.81
N PRO A 203 -21.22 9.02 6.29
CA PRO A 203 -22.21 9.89 6.95
C PRO A 203 -22.66 9.37 8.32
N ALA A 204 -22.64 8.05 8.53
CA ALA A 204 -22.96 7.42 9.81
C ALA A 204 -21.78 7.46 10.81
N ASN A 205 -20.61 7.94 10.37
CA ASN A 205 -19.38 7.99 11.14
C ASN A 205 -18.94 6.61 11.69
N ASP A 206 -19.10 5.57 10.88
CA ASP A 206 -18.77 4.19 11.25
C ASP A 206 -17.25 4.02 11.46
N LYS A 207 -16.86 3.35 12.55
CA LYS A 207 -15.46 3.04 12.83
C LYS A 207 -14.92 2.03 11.81
N GLY A 208 -13.73 2.30 11.27
CA GLY A 208 -13.07 1.42 10.31
C GLY A 208 -13.55 1.53 8.86
N LYS A 209 -14.59 2.33 8.59
CA LYS A 209 -15.10 2.56 7.23
C LYS A 209 -14.10 3.35 6.37
N ILE A 210 -13.46 4.37 6.93
CA ILE A 210 -12.50 5.22 6.21
C ILE A 210 -11.09 5.02 6.74
N LEU A 211 -10.16 4.75 5.82
CA LEU A 211 -8.73 4.74 6.05
C LEU A 211 -8.12 5.99 5.40
N LEU A 212 -7.64 6.94 6.19
CA LEU A 212 -6.90 8.10 5.66
C LEU A 212 -5.45 7.69 5.42
N ILE A 213 -5.07 7.59 4.14
CA ILE A 213 -3.74 7.14 3.71
C ILE A 213 -2.88 8.37 3.39
N THR A 214 -2.11 8.85 4.37
CA THR A 214 -1.30 10.06 4.25
C THR A 214 0.03 9.79 3.57
N ARG A 215 0.40 10.61 2.58
CA ARG A 215 1.61 10.46 1.76
C ARG A 215 2.32 11.80 1.56
N PHE A 216 2.81 12.37 2.65
CA PHE A 216 3.31 13.74 2.65
C PHE A 216 4.76 13.86 2.16
N GLY A 217 5.55 12.81 2.33
CA GLY A 217 6.99 12.86 2.20
C GLY A 217 7.65 13.21 3.53
N ALA A 218 8.82 12.64 3.78
CA ALA A 218 9.56 12.78 5.03
C ALA A 218 9.89 14.24 5.37
N ASP A 219 10.07 15.10 4.36
CA ASP A 219 10.41 16.52 4.55
C ASP A 219 9.20 17.40 4.86
N LYS A 220 7.98 16.88 4.67
CA LYS A 220 6.74 17.66 4.73
C LYS A 220 5.77 17.15 5.79
N ILE A 221 5.93 15.91 6.25
CA ILE A 221 4.99 15.29 7.19
C ILE A 221 4.75 16.13 8.46
N GLU A 222 5.81 16.70 9.06
CA GLU A 222 5.68 17.54 10.26
C GLU A 222 4.82 18.78 10.05
N ILE A 223 4.76 19.31 8.83
CA ILE A 223 4.01 20.52 8.51
C ILE A 223 2.53 20.20 8.30
N HIS A 224 2.24 19.05 7.67
CA HIS A 224 0.91 18.74 7.14
C HIS A 224 0.11 17.80 8.05
N LEU A 225 0.72 16.73 8.57
CA LEU A 225 0.00 15.72 9.34
C LEU A 225 -0.64 16.27 10.64
N PRO A 226 0.04 17.09 11.47
CA PRO A 226 -0.59 17.64 12.68
C PRO A 226 -1.83 18.49 12.38
N LYS A 227 -1.78 19.28 11.31
CA LYS A 227 -2.92 20.11 10.87
C LYS A 227 -4.10 19.24 10.46
N LEU A 228 -3.85 18.17 9.70
CA LEU A 228 -4.89 17.22 9.29
C LEU A 228 -5.49 16.49 10.50
N ILE A 229 -4.67 16.00 11.43
CA ILE A 229 -5.16 15.31 12.64
C ILE A 229 -6.09 16.22 13.46
N ARG A 230 -5.68 17.46 13.72
CA ARG A 230 -6.49 18.42 14.49
C ARG A 230 -7.80 18.74 13.80
N MET A 231 -7.78 18.91 12.48
CA MET A 231 -8.99 19.10 11.68
C MET A 231 -9.94 17.89 11.77
N ILE A 232 -9.43 16.67 11.64
CA ILE A 232 -10.25 15.45 11.76
C ILE A 232 -10.84 15.31 13.17
N LYS A 233 -10.07 15.63 14.21
CA LYS A 233 -10.57 15.67 15.59
C LYS A 233 -11.72 16.67 15.76
N GLN A 234 -11.58 17.88 15.22
CA GLN A 234 -12.62 18.90 15.26
C GLN A 234 -13.89 18.47 14.52
N CYS A 235 -13.76 17.70 13.44
CA CYS A 235 -14.89 17.10 12.73
C CYS A 235 -15.52 15.93 13.48
N GLY A 236 -14.86 15.37 14.50
CA GLY A 236 -15.32 14.18 15.21
C GLY A 236 -15.35 12.91 14.34
N ALA A 237 -14.62 12.89 13.22
CA ALA A 237 -14.66 11.81 12.26
C ALA A 237 -13.84 10.58 12.72
N ASN A 238 -14.46 9.41 12.66
CA ASN A 238 -13.83 8.12 12.93
C ASN A 238 -13.08 7.65 11.69
N VAL A 239 -11.76 7.66 11.76
CA VAL A 239 -10.88 7.23 10.68
C VAL A 239 -9.77 6.32 11.20
N VAL A 240 -9.27 5.45 10.33
CA VAL A 240 -8.02 4.73 10.56
C VAL A 240 -6.89 5.48 9.86
N TRP A 241 -5.87 5.86 10.61
CA TRP A 241 -4.71 6.57 10.06
C TRP A 241 -3.70 5.59 9.48
N ILE A 242 -3.35 5.76 8.21
CA ILE A 242 -2.40 4.91 7.50
C ILE A 242 -1.30 5.77 6.90
N CYS A 243 -0.04 5.42 7.15
CA CYS A 243 1.10 6.07 6.51
C CYS A 243 1.45 5.39 5.17
N ASP A 244 1.45 6.15 4.08
CA ASP A 244 2.05 5.77 2.80
C ASP A 244 3.36 6.57 2.63
N PRO A 245 4.49 6.01 3.10
CA PRO A 245 5.78 6.66 3.06
C PRO A 245 6.46 6.57 1.69
N MET A 246 5.75 6.07 0.67
CA MET A 246 6.35 5.73 -0.62
C MET A 246 6.13 6.87 -1.62
N HIS A 247 4.86 7.21 -1.85
CA HIS A 247 4.47 8.11 -2.95
C HIS A 247 4.83 9.58 -2.66
N GLY A 248 5.11 9.96 -1.41
CA GLY A 248 5.60 11.29 -1.03
C GLY A 248 7.12 11.46 -1.21
N ASN A 249 7.88 10.35 -1.26
CA ASN A 249 9.34 10.34 -1.25
C ASN A 249 9.98 9.93 -2.59
N THR A 250 9.21 9.99 -3.68
CA THR A 250 9.71 9.61 -5.01
C THR A 250 10.43 10.78 -5.66
N TYR A 251 11.63 10.53 -6.18
CA TYR A 251 12.41 11.50 -6.95
C TYR A 251 13.08 10.82 -8.15
N SER A 252 13.57 11.61 -9.11
CA SER A 252 14.33 11.11 -10.25
C SER A 252 15.82 11.17 -9.94
N ALA A 253 16.49 10.01 -10.01
CA ALA A 253 17.94 9.88 -9.86
C ALA A 253 18.69 10.51 -11.05
N SER A 254 20.02 10.62 -10.92
CA SER A 254 20.91 11.14 -11.95
C SER A 254 20.80 10.42 -13.30
N ASN A 255 20.52 9.11 -13.28
CA ASN A 255 20.27 8.26 -14.44
C ASN A 255 18.84 8.34 -14.99
N LYS A 256 18.02 9.28 -14.49
CA LYS A 256 16.59 9.49 -14.82
C LYS A 256 15.63 8.40 -14.37
N LEU A 257 16.10 7.32 -13.73
CA LEU A 257 15.22 6.35 -13.09
C LEU A 257 14.57 6.99 -11.86
N LYS A 258 13.30 6.68 -11.64
CA LYS A 258 12.65 7.06 -10.39
C LYS A 258 13.17 6.16 -9.27
N THR A 259 13.51 6.74 -8.14
CA THR A 259 13.87 5.97 -6.95
C THR A 259 13.26 6.60 -5.70
N ARG A 260 13.42 5.93 -4.57
CA ARG A 260 13.05 6.37 -3.23
C ARG A 260 14.20 6.02 -2.29
N SER A 261 14.46 6.88 -1.31
CA SER A 261 15.41 6.59 -0.24
C SER A 261 14.75 5.77 0.85
N PHE A 262 15.34 4.61 1.19
CA PHE A 262 14.91 3.78 2.31
C PHE A 262 14.86 4.57 3.63
N ASP A 263 15.84 5.43 3.88
CA ASP A 263 15.88 6.24 5.11
C ASP A 263 14.79 7.31 5.13
N HIS A 264 14.43 7.88 3.99
CA HIS A 264 13.28 8.79 3.91
C HIS A 264 11.96 8.05 4.13
N ILE A 265 11.82 6.86 3.55
CA ILE A 265 10.66 5.98 3.78
C ILE A 265 10.52 5.69 5.29
N PHE A 266 11.62 5.26 5.93
CA PHE A 266 11.61 4.97 7.36
C PHE A 266 11.31 6.21 8.20
N ARG A 267 11.98 7.34 7.90
CA ARG A 267 11.78 8.61 8.61
C ARG A 267 10.33 9.08 8.57
N GLU A 268 9.66 9.03 7.41
CA GLU A 268 8.24 9.40 7.33
C GLU A 268 7.36 8.52 8.21
N ILE A 269 7.65 7.21 8.33
CA ILE A 269 6.91 6.34 9.25
C ILE A 269 7.21 6.70 10.70
N SER A 270 8.49 6.88 11.07
CA SER A 270 8.87 7.26 12.44
C SER A 270 8.20 8.57 12.86
N ASP A 271 8.20 9.57 11.98
CA ASP A 271 7.55 10.85 12.20
C ASP A 271 6.03 10.71 12.30
N PHE A 272 5.42 9.87 11.45
CA PHE A 272 3.99 9.56 11.54
C PHE A 272 3.60 9.03 12.92
N PHE A 273 4.32 8.04 13.45
CA PHE A 273 4.08 7.49 14.79
C PHE A 273 4.28 8.53 15.89
N ARG A 274 5.39 9.28 15.85
CA ARG A 274 5.71 10.33 16.84
C ARG A 274 4.68 11.45 16.84
N ILE A 275 4.23 11.89 15.66
CA ILE A 275 3.19 12.92 15.53
C ILE A 275 1.87 12.41 16.09
N HIS A 276 1.47 11.17 15.78
CA HIS A 276 0.26 10.58 16.35
C HIS A 276 0.30 10.51 17.87
N TYR A 277 1.44 10.13 18.45
CA TYR A 277 1.64 10.13 19.90
C TYR A 277 1.50 11.53 20.51
N THR A 278 2.21 12.52 19.94
CA THR A 278 2.13 13.93 20.38
C THR A 278 0.72 14.49 20.25
N GLU A 279 0.03 14.19 19.16
CA GLU A 279 -1.34 14.62 18.92
C GLU A 279 -2.36 13.74 19.65
N SER A 280 -1.97 12.75 20.46
CA SER A 280 -2.88 11.84 21.19
C SER A 280 -3.90 11.16 20.27
N THR A 281 -3.40 10.43 19.28
CA THR A 281 -4.16 9.62 18.31
C THR A 281 -3.46 8.30 18.04
N LEU A 282 -4.17 7.33 17.47
CA LEU A 282 -3.62 6.01 17.19
C LEU A 282 -3.06 5.96 15.75
N PRO A 283 -1.76 5.64 15.56
CA PRO A 283 -1.23 5.28 14.26
C PRO A 283 -1.79 3.90 13.87
N GLY A 284 -2.58 3.84 12.81
CA GLY A 284 -3.37 2.64 12.46
C GLY A 284 -2.65 1.63 11.58
N GLY A 285 -1.59 2.03 10.85
CA GLY A 285 -0.81 1.12 10.02
C GLY A 285 0.00 1.81 8.94
N ILE A 286 0.58 0.99 8.05
CA ILE A 286 1.43 1.42 6.93
C ILE A 286 0.90 0.86 5.60
N HIS A 287 1.13 1.58 4.51
CA HIS A 287 0.76 1.24 3.15
C HIS A 287 1.97 1.39 2.24
N ILE A 288 2.63 0.27 1.95
CA ILE A 288 3.92 0.24 1.24
C ILE A 288 3.83 -0.49 -0.10
N GLU A 289 4.75 -0.19 -0.99
CA GLU A 289 4.93 -0.89 -2.26
C GLU A 289 6.18 -1.76 -2.16
N LEU A 290 6.00 -3.08 -2.26
CA LEU A 290 7.08 -4.04 -2.11
C LEU A 290 7.00 -5.17 -3.14
N THR A 291 8.10 -5.91 -3.27
CA THR A 291 8.18 -7.14 -4.04
C THR A 291 9.06 -8.15 -3.29
N GLY A 292 8.74 -9.45 -3.44
CA GLY A 292 9.57 -10.54 -2.91
C GLY A 292 10.84 -10.82 -3.74
N LEU A 293 11.02 -10.09 -4.84
CA LEU A 293 12.16 -10.23 -5.74
C LEU A 293 13.35 -9.38 -5.26
N ASP A 294 14.56 -9.81 -5.61
CA ASP A 294 15.81 -9.09 -5.33
C ASP A 294 16.05 -7.99 -6.40
N VAL A 295 15.23 -6.95 -6.36
CA VAL A 295 15.30 -5.79 -7.27
C VAL A 295 16.11 -4.64 -6.67
N THR A 296 16.62 -3.76 -7.54
CA THR A 296 17.36 -2.55 -7.18
C THR A 296 16.56 -1.31 -7.57
N GLU A 297 15.45 -1.07 -6.88
CA GLU A 297 14.50 0.00 -7.21
C GLU A 297 14.54 1.18 -6.23
N CYS A 298 14.69 0.90 -4.93
CA CYS A 298 14.90 1.90 -3.88
C CYS A 298 16.37 1.89 -3.42
N ILE A 299 16.94 3.07 -3.17
CA ILE A 299 18.30 3.22 -2.64
C ILE A 299 18.33 3.06 -1.12
N GLY A 300 19.50 2.77 -0.57
CA GLY A 300 19.75 2.56 0.86
C GLY A 300 19.35 1.17 1.34
N GLY A 301 19.00 1.09 2.63
CA GLY A 301 18.85 -0.16 3.35
C GLY A 301 20.19 -0.85 3.58
N ILE A 302 20.15 -2.02 4.20
CA ILE A 302 21.33 -2.77 4.66
C ILE A 302 22.23 -3.23 3.52
N GLN A 303 21.67 -3.38 2.31
CA GLN A 303 22.40 -3.71 1.09
C GLN A 303 23.22 -2.53 0.55
N GLY A 304 23.00 -1.31 1.04
CA GLY A 304 23.73 -0.12 0.60
C GLY A 304 23.50 0.20 -0.89
N ILE A 305 22.29 0.00 -1.40
CA ILE A 305 21.98 0.24 -2.81
C ILE A 305 22.15 1.73 -3.12
N ASP A 306 23.02 2.07 -4.07
CA ASP A 306 23.21 3.45 -4.54
C ASP A 306 22.52 3.68 -5.89
N GLU A 307 22.58 4.91 -6.42
CA GLU A 307 21.96 5.24 -7.71
C GLU A 307 22.56 4.46 -8.90
N ASN A 308 23.84 4.06 -8.81
CA ASN A 308 24.52 3.31 -9.87
C ASN A 308 23.97 1.90 -9.97
N LEU A 309 23.66 1.30 -8.82
CA LEU A 309 23.09 -0.04 -8.71
C LEU A 309 21.65 -0.14 -9.17
N LEU A 310 20.93 0.98 -9.35
CA LEU A 310 19.53 0.95 -9.82
C LEU A 310 19.37 0.20 -11.14
N THR A 311 20.32 0.39 -12.07
CA THR A 311 20.27 -0.23 -13.41
C THR A 311 20.53 -1.74 -13.40
N ARG A 312 20.99 -2.32 -12.29
CA ARG A 312 21.34 -3.74 -12.18
C ARG A 312 20.11 -4.64 -12.32
N ASN A 313 19.03 -4.31 -11.64
CA ASN A 313 17.79 -5.09 -11.66
C ASN A 313 16.56 -4.22 -11.35
N TYR A 314 16.26 -3.26 -12.23
CA TYR A 314 15.06 -2.44 -12.16
C TYR A 314 13.91 -3.08 -12.96
N ALA A 315 12.89 -3.58 -12.28
CA ALA A 315 11.81 -4.35 -12.92
C ALA A 315 10.46 -3.64 -12.95
N SER A 316 10.30 -2.54 -12.22
CA SER A 316 9.04 -1.79 -12.16
C SER A 316 8.85 -0.90 -13.39
N ASN A 317 7.68 -0.98 -14.01
CA ASN A 317 7.25 -0.07 -15.08
C ASN A 317 6.57 1.21 -14.55
N CYS A 318 6.50 1.39 -13.23
CA CYS A 318 5.80 2.50 -12.60
C CYS A 318 6.67 3.19 -11.55
N ASP A 319 6.48 2.83 -10.28
CA ASP A 319 7.19 3.43 -9.17
C ASP A 319 8.10 2.37 -8.51
N PRO A 320 9.23 2.79 -7.92
CA PRO A 320 10.21 1.91 -7.30
C PRO A 320 9.69 1.24 -6.03
N ARG A 321 9.88 -0.07 -5.87
CA ARG A 321 9.39 -0.87 -4.75
C ARG A 321 10.51 -1.22 -3.78
N LEU A 322 10.15 -1.43 -2.51
CA LEU A 322 11.05 -2.11 -1.57
C LEU A 322 11.25 -3.55 -2.03
N ASN A 323 12.51 -3.99 -2.11
CA ASN A 323 12.81 -5.39 -2.33
C ASN A 323 12.56 -6.23 -1.06
N ALA A 324 12.79 -7.55 -1.13
CA ALA A 324 12.56 -8.44 0.01
C ALA A 324 13.37 -8.04 1.26
N SER A 325 14.65 -7.71 1.09
CA SER A 325 15.60 -7.32 2.15
C SER A 325 15.13 -6.05 2.85
N GLN A 326 14.89 -5.00 2.07
CA GLN A 326 14.46 -3.70 2.58
C GLN A 326 13.09 -3.81 3.26
N SER A 327 12.18 -4.65 2.74
CA SER A 327 10.87 -4.88 3.35
C SER A 327 10.99 -5.56 4.73
N ILE A 328 11.90 -6.51 4.87
CA ILE A 328 12.17 -7.18 6.15
C ILE A 328 12.86 -6.23 7.11
N GLU A 329 13.91 -5.54 6.67
CA GLU A 329 14.61 -4.52 7.45
C GLU A 329 13.64 -3.46 7.97
N LEU A 330 12.72 -2.98 7.13
CA LEU A 330 11.69 -2.04 7.53
C LEU A 330 10.82 -2.60 8.67
N ALA A 331 10.39 -3.87 8.57
CA ALA A 331 9.60 -4.47 9.64
C ALA A 331 10.36 -4.56 10.97
N PHE A 332 11.67 -4.85 10.94
CA PHE A 332 12.50 -4.86 12.15
C PHE A 332 12.71 -3.47 12.73
N ARG A 333 13.04 -2.49 11.89
CA ARG A 333 13.22 -1.11 12.35
C ARG A 333 11.94 -0.49 12.90
N LEU A 334 10.76 -0.94 12.46
CA LEU A 334 9.47 -0.52 13.01
C LEU A 334 9.06 -1.28 14.27
N ALA A 335 9.67 -2.44 14.51
CA ALA A 335 9.46 -3.24 15.70
C ALA A 335 10.30 -2.73 16.89
N GLU A 336 11.44 -2.10 16.62
CA GLU A 336 12.30 -1.39 17.58
C GLU A 336 11.65 -0.07 18.07
#